data_AF-A0A1E5WHP7-F1
#
_entry.id   AF-A0A1E5WHP7-F1
#
_cell.length_a   1.000
_cell.length_b   1.000
_cell.length_c   1.000
_cell.angle_alpha   90.00
_cell.angle_beta   90.00
_cell.angle_gamma   90.00
#
_symmetry.space_group_name_H-M   'P 1'
#
loop_
_entity.id
_entity.type
_entity.pdbx_description
1 polymer ?
#
loop_
_entity_poly.entity_id
_entity_poly.type
_entity_poly.pdbx_seq_one_letter_code
_entity_poly.pdbx_strand_id
1 'polypeptide(L)'
;MSARLVVLLAVTASLVVVVVGQEVQVPPSVSDYYCSRTNFTDGSQYEKNLNDLVSTLSTTAAANGNGWFHNGSVGATPDQASGLIMCYADSNVTVP
;
A
#
# COMPACT_ATOMS: atom_id res chain seq x y z
N MET A 1 -2.71 25.78 50.17
CA MET A 1 -2.26 26.02 48.79
C MET A 1 -3.17 27.04 48.13
N SER A 2 -2.62 28.05 47.45
CA SER A 2 -3.40 29.07 46.73
C SER A 2 -4.02 28.48 45.47
N ALA A 3 -5.32 28.70 45.26
CA ALA A 3 -6.04 28.24 44.06
C ALA A 3 -5.37 28.72 42.76
N ARG A 4 -4.70 29.88 42.80
CA ARG A 4 -3.94 30.41 41.66
C ARG A 4 -2.73 29.55 41.28
N LEU A 5 -2.07 28.92 42.27
CA LEU A 5 -0.93 28.04 42.04
C LEU A 5 -1.38 26.72 41.38
N VAL A 6 -2.55 26.22 41.76
CA VAL A 6 -3.14 24.99 41.19
C VAL A 6 -3.56 25.22 39.73
N VAL A 7 -4.17 26.36 39.42
CA VAL A 7 -4.57 26.72 38.05
C VAL A 7 -3.34 26.89 37.14
N LEU A 8 -2.28 27.54 37.63
CA LEU A 8 -1.04 27.72 36.86
C LEU A 8 -0.37 26.37 36.51
N LEU A 9 -0.29 25.46 37.48
CA LEU A 9 0.27 24.12 37.26
C LEU A 9 -0.52 23.33 36.22
N ALA A 10 -1.86 23.39 36.28
CA ALA A 10 -2.73 22.71 35.32
C ALA A 10 -2.56 23.24 33.89
N VAL A 11 -2.50 24.57 33.71
CA VAL A 11 -2.31 25.19 32.38
C VAL A 11 -0.95 24.82 31.79
N THR A 12 0.12 24.82 32.59
CA THR A 12 1.45 24.41 32.11
C THR A 12 1.50 22.94 31.70
N ALA A 13 0.82 22.05 32.42
CA ALA A 13 0.74 20.64 32.06
C ALA A 13 0.00 20.42 30.73
N SER A 14 -1.03 21.24 30.44
CA SER A 14 -1.78 21.17 29.18
C SER A 14 -0.99 21.64 27.95
N LEU A 15 -0.06 22.59 28.09
CA LEU A 15 0.74 23.08 26.95
C LEU A 15 1.82 22.09 26.49
N VAL A 16 2.27 21.16 27.35
CA VAL A 16 3.39 20.24 27.04
C VAL A 16 2.98 19.08 26.13
N VAL A 17 1.68 18.80 25.97
CA VAL A 17 1.19 17.56 25.33
C VAL A 17 1.09 17.65 23.80
N VAL A 18 1.27 18.84 23.18
CA VAL A 18 1.05 19.01 21.74
C VAL A 18 2.36 19.10 20.95
N VAL A 19 3.15 18.02 20.97
CA VAL A 19 4.12 17.73 19.89
C VAL A 19 4.01 16.24 19.58
N VAL A 20 2.98 15.87 18.83
CA VAL A 20 2.96 14.59 18.12
C VAL A 20 3.65 14.86 16.78
N GLY A 21 4.83 14.26 16.58
CA GLY A 21 5.55 14.36 15.32
C GLY A 21 4.68 13.82 14.17
N GLN A 22 4.45 14.65 13.15
CA GLN A 22 3.79 14.20 11.92
C GLN A 22 4.82 13.37 11.14
N GLU A 23 4.71 12.05 11.20
CA GLU A 23 5.51 11.19 10.34
C GLU A 23 5.09 11.44 8.90
N VAL A 24 5.97 12.10 8.13
CA VAL A 24 5.80 12.20 6.69
C VAL A 24 6.00 10.79 6.15
N GLN A 25 4.89 10.08 5.88
CA GLN A 25 4.91 8.84 5.10
C GLN A 25 5.40 9.20 3.69
N VAL A 26 6.72 9.14 3.49
CA VAL A 26 7.31 9.08 2.16
C VAL A 26 6.89 7.73 1.60
N PRO A 27 6.12 7.66 0.49
CA PRO A 27 5.81 6.39 -0.14
C PRO A 27 7.13 5.66 -0.40
N PRO A 28 7.26 4.37 -0.08
CA PRO A 28 8.49 3.64 -0.34
C PRO A 28 8.86 3.81 -1.81
N SER A 29 10.05 4.36 -2.06
CA SER A 29 10.58 4.44 -3.42
C SER A 29 10.83 3.02 -3.91
N VAL A 30 10.32 2.70 -5.10
CA VAL A 30 10.57 1.40 -5.75
C VAL A 30 12.08 1.26 -5.91
N SER A 31 12.71 0.44 -5.08
CA SER A 31 14.18 0.32 -5.04
C SER A 31 14.72 -0.61 -6.12
N ASP A 32 13.96 -1.64 -6.51
CA ASP A 32 14.43 -2.69 -7.42
C ASP A 32 13.31 -3.16 -8.37
N TYR A 33 13.67 -3.38 -9.64
CA TYR A 33 12.84 -4.07 -10.62
C TYR A 33 13.67 -5.05 -11.43
N TYR A 34 13.10 -6.21 -11.74
CA TYR A 34 13.74 -7.26 -12.54
C TYR A 34 12.85 -7.59 -13.73
N CYS A 35 13.41 -7.48 -14.93
CA CYS A 35 12.71 -7.79 -16.18
C CYS A 35 13.26 -9.07 -16.81
N SER A 36 12.39 -9.80 -17.52
CA SER A 36 12.86 -10.91 -18.37
C SER A 36 13.76 -10.39 -19.50
N ARG A 37 14.63 -11.26 -20.02
CA ARG A 37 15.40 -10.98 -21.24
C ARG A 37 14.56 -11.08 -22.52
N THR A 38 13.36 -11.66 -22.42
CA THR A 38 12.44 -11.86 -23.54
C THR A 38 11.24 -10.95 -23.40
N ASN A 39 10.86 -10.30 -24.50
CA ASN A 39 9.67 -9.46 -24.57
C ASN A 39 8.53 -10.19 -25.28
N PHE A 40 7.30 -9.88 -24.90
CA PHE A 40 6.11 -10.27 -25.66
C PHE A 40 5.93 -9.33 -26.87
N THR A 41 5.09 -9.74 -27.81
CA THR A 41 4.73 -8.91 -28.98
C THR A 41 3.66 -7.89 -28.59
N ASP A 42 3.84 -6.65 -29.01
CA ASP A 42 2.85 -5.57 -28.83
C ASP A 42 1.48 -5.95 -29.41
N GLY A 43 0.43 -5.74 -28.64
CA GLY A 43 -0.96 -6.12 -28.94
C GLY A 43 -1.27 -7.63 -28.82
N SER A 44 -0.33 -8.45 -28.35
CA SER A 44 -0.53 -9.91 -28.21
C SER A 44 -1.62 -10.29 -27.23
N GLN A 45 -2.09 -11.54 -27.32
CA GLN A 45 -3.05 -12.06 -26.34
C GLN A 45 -2.42 -12.17 -24.94
N TYR A 46 -1.15 -12.55 -24.84
CA TYR A 46 -0.40 -12.52 -23.57
C TYR A 46 -0.40 -11.13 -22.94
N GLU A 47 -0.17 -10.05 -23.71
CA GLU A 47 -0.20 -8.68 -23.18
C GLU A 47 -1.58 -8.32 -22.61
N LYS A 48 -2.66 -8.63 -23.33
CA LYS A 48 -4.03 -8.39 -22.84
C LYS A 48 -4.29 -9.13 -21.54
N ASN A 49 -3.92 -10.41 -21.48
CA ASN A 49 -4.07 -11.23 -20.28
C ASN A 49 -3.22 -10.70 -19.11
N LEU A 50 -2.02 -10.18 -19.40
CA LEU A 50 -1.15 -9.56 -18.39
C LEU A 50 -1.75 -8.26 -17.85
N ASN A 51 -2.30 -7.41 -18.71
CA ASN A 51 -2.98 -6.18 -18.30
C ASN A 51 -4.20 -6.46 -17.42
N ASP A 52 -5.01 -7.46 -17.80
CA ASP A 52 -6.16 -7.92 -17.01
C ASP A 52 -5.72 -8.47 -15.64
N LEU A 53 -4.64 -9.27 -15.62
CA LEU A 53 -4.07 -9.80 -14.38
C LEU A 53 -3.60 -8.69 -13.43
N VAL A 54 -2.85 -7.70 -13.93
CA VAL A 54 -2.35 -6.59 -13.11
C VAL A 54 -3.50 -5.75 -12.53
N SER A 55 -4.53 -5.47 -13.33
CA SER A 55 -5.74 -4.76 -12.88
C SER A 55 -6.49 -5.53 -11.78
N THR A 56 -6.67 -6.84 -12.00
CA THR A 56 -7.35 -7.74 -11.04
C THR A 56 -6.60 -7.82 -9.73
N LEU A 57 -5.29 -8.08 -9.78
CA LEU A 57 -4.46 -8.20 -8.59
C LEU A 57 -4.42 -6.90 -7.79
N SER A 58 -4.26 -5.75 -8.45
CA SER A 58 -4.24 -4.43 -7.79
C SER A 58 -5.55 -4.15 -7.06
N THR A 59 -6.69 -4.44 -7.70
CA THR A 59 -8.01 -4.24 -7.10
C THR A 59 -8.24 -5.18 -5.92
N THR A 60 -7.83 -6.44 -6.06
CA THR A 60 -8.04 -7.44 -5.01
C THR A 60 -7.13 -7.18 -3.81
N ALA A 61 -5.90 -6.71 -4.04
CA ALA A 61 -4.98 -6.34 -2.96
C ALA A 61 -5.41 -5.06 -2.22
N ALA A 62 -6.08 -4.14 -2.90
CA ALA A 62 -6.65 -2.96 -2.25
C ALA A 62 -7.94 -3.26 -1.45
N ALA A 63 -8.51 -4.46 -1.57
CA ALA A 63 -9.77 -4.80 -0.90
C ALA A 63 -9.58 -4.96 0.62
N ASN A 64 -10.44 -4.29 1.41
CA ASN A 64 -10.40 -4.30 2.86
C ASN A 64 -10.43 -5.73 3.45
N GLY A 65 -9.62 -5.97 4.48
CA GLY A 65 -9.58 -7.22 5.24
C GLY A 65 -8.42 -8.13 4.83
N ASN A 66 -8.60 -8.87 3.73
CA ASN A 66 -7.72 -9.94 3.26
C ASN A 66 -6.76 -9.55 2.11
N GLY A 67 -6.81 -8.29 1.64
CA GLY A 67 -6.07 -7.76 0.50
C GLY A 67 -4.54 -7.68 0.62
N TRP A 68 -3.91 -8.26 1.64
CA TRP A 68 -2.45 -8.15 1.83
C TRP A 68 -1.64 -8.95 0.83
N PHE A 69 -2.20 -10.07 0.35
CA PHE A 69 -1.54 -10.95 -0.59
C PHE A 69 -2.56 -11.64 -1.48
N HIS A 70 -2.35 -11.58 -2.79
CA HIS A 70 -3.17 -12.28 -3.77
C HIS A 70 -2.30 -12.89 -4.87
N ASN A 71 -2.72 -14.03 -5.41
CA ASN A 71 -2.18 -14.61 -6.62
C ASN A 71 -3.31 -14.96 -7.60
N GLY A 72 -2.95 -15.12 -8.86
CA GLY A 72 -3.92 -15.49 -9.88
C GLY A 72 -3.26 -15.75 -11.23
N SER A 73 -4.11 -16.13 -12.18
CA SER A 73 -3.73 -16.29 -13.58
C SER A 73 -4.89 -15.90 -14.49
N VAL A 74 -4.57 -15.43 -15.69
CA VAL A 74 -5.53 -15.06 -16.74
C VAL A 74 -5.13 -15.75 -18.04
N GLY A 75 -6.11 -16.34 -18.73
CA GLY A 75 -5.90 -17.05 -19.99
C GLY A 75 -5.40 -18.49 -19.84
N ALA A 76 -5.00 -19.07 -20.97
CA ALA A 76 -4.51 -20.45 -21.08
C ALA A 76 -3.28 -20.49 -22.02
N THR A 77 -2.52 -21.58 -21.95
CA THR A 77 -1.32 -21.79 -22.79
C THR A 77 -1.66 -21.60 -24.28
N PRO A 78 -0.86 -20.84 -25.06
CA PRO A 78 0.46 -20.28 -24.70
C PRO A 78 0.42 -18.89 -24.05
N ASP A 79 -0.74 -18.24 -23.96
CA ASP A 79 -0.88 -16.83 -23.58
C ASP A 79 -1.21 -16.62 -22.09
N GLN A 80 -1.12 -17.65 -21.24
CA GLN A 80 -1.43 -17.52 -19.83
C GLN A 80 -0.46 -16.56 -19.13
N ALA A 81 -1.01 -15.55 -18.46
CA ALA A 81 -0.27 -14.70 -17.52
C ALA A 81 -0.56 -15.15 -16.09
N SER A 82 0.48 -15.26 -15.26
CA SER A 82 0.37 -15.64 -13.85
C SER A 82 1.19 -14.70 -12.99
N GLY A 83 0.72 -14.42 -11.77
CA GLY A 83 1.37 -13.45 -10.91
C GLY A 83 0.81 -13.43 -9.49
N LEU A 84 1.50 -12.66 -8.64
CA LEU A 84 1.09 -12.39 -7.28
C LEU A 84 1.43 -10.93 -6.91
N ILE A 85 0.73 -10.41 -5.92
CA ILE A 85 0.91 -9.06 -5.38
C ILE A 85 0.88 -9.14 -3.85
N MET A 86 1.64 -8.25 -3.22
CA MET A 86 1.68 -8.12 -1.76
C MET A 86 1.70 -6.64 -1.36
N CYS A 87 0.80 -6.25 -0.47
CA CYS A 87 0.85 -4.97 0.22
C CYS A 87 1.69 -5.11 1.50
N TYR A 88 2.34 -4.02 1.93
CA TYR A 88 3.05 -4.00 3.20
C TYR A 88 2.09 -4.24 4.36
N ALA A 89 2.41 -5.15 5.28
CA ALA A 89 1.51 -5.54 6.37
C ALA A 89 1.20 -4.40 7.36
N ASP A 90 2.00 -3.35 7.39
CA ASP A 90 1.85 -2.14 8.22
C ASP A 90 1.18 -0.98 7.47
N SER A 91 0.83 -1.15 6.19
CA SER A 91 0.13 -0.12 5.43
C SER A 91 -1.34 -0.05 5.86
N ASN A 92 -1.68 0.99 6.61
CA ASN A 92 -3.05 1.18 7.09
C ASN A 92 -3.95 1.56 5.90
N VAL A 93 -4.83 0.63 5.48
CA VAL A 93 -5.80 0.84 4.41
C VAL A 93 -6.87 1.81 4.92
N THR A 94 -6.56 3.10 4.90
CA THR A 94 -7.55 4.17 5.07
C THR A 94 -7.96 4.61 3.68
N VAL A 95 -8.84 3.83 3.04
CA VAL A 95 -9.51 4.29 1.82
C VAL A 95 -10.51 5.38 2.24
N PRO A 96 -10.58 6.54 1.55
CA PRO A 96 -11.66 7.51 1.76
C PRO A 96 -13.04 6.90 1.57
#